data_AF-A0A524J168-F1
#
_entry.id   AF-A0A524J168-F1
#
_cell.length_a   1.000
_cell.length_b   1.000
_cell.length_c   1.000
_cell.angle_alpha   90.00
_cell.angle_beta   90.00
_cell.angle_gamma   90.00
#
_symmetry.space_group_name_H-M   'P 1'
#
loop_
_entity.id
_entity.type
_entity.pdbx_description
1 polymer ?
#
loop_
_entity_poly.entity_id
_entity_poly.type
_entity_poly.pdbx_seq_one_letter_code
_entity_poly.pdbx_strand_id
1 'polypeptide(L)'
;MIARIRAMPGGIRLYLVYAFLILAGIGVSLRSVVDLAISTPISFEGFVVMALLAYTIFTTTLVLQRKQAARGLAIGLASLTIPLIPILALSRLIIEAIFVAALALALFRGLLRPEIRTYLNEQ
;
A
#
# COMPACT_ATOMS: atom_id res chain seq x y z
N MET A 1 18.67 -7.01 -13.88
CA MET A 1 17.54 -6.83 -12.94
C MET A 1 17.98 -6.23 -11.60
N ILE A 2 18.97 -6.82 -10.91
CA ILE A 2 19.45 -6.37 -9.58
C ILE A 2 19.97 -4.91 -9.56
N ALA A 3 20.69 -4.48 -10.61
CA ALA A 3 21.16 -3.08 -10.74
C ALA A 3 20.00 -2.07 -10.80
N ARG A 4 18.87 -2.45 -11.43
CA ARG A 4 17.67 -1.61 -11.53
C ARG A 4 16.97 -1.44 -10.18
N ILE A 5 16.97 -2.49 -9.35
CA ILE A 5 16.45 -2.47 -7.98
C ILE A 5 17.36 -1.64 -7.06
N ARG A 6 18.69 -1.71 -7.22
CA ARG A 6 19.62 -0.86 -6.46
C ARG A 6 19.52 0.62 -6.81
N ALA A 7 19.18 0.95 -8.06
CA ALA A 7 18.93 2.32 -8.50
C ALA A 7 17.61 2.90 -7.94
N MET A 8 16.71 2.07 -7.39
CA MET A 8 15.48 2.56 -6.77
C MET A 8 15.77 3.25 -5.43
N PRO A 9 15.23 4.45 -5.21
CA PRO A 9 15.25 5.09 -3.90
C PRO A 9 14.72 4.15 -2.81
N GLY A 10 15.31 4.22 -1.61
CA GLY A 10 14.90 3.37 -0.50
C GLY A 10 13.40 3.47 -0.17
N GLY A 11 12.82 4.68 -0.29
CA GLY A 11 11.39 4.91 -0.08
C GLY A 11 10.49 4.17 -1.06
N ILE A 12 10.87 4.09 -2.34
CA ILE A 12 10.12 3.32 -3.35
C ILE A 12 10.20 1.82 -3.05
N ARG A 13 11.40 1.32 -2.68
CA ARG A 13 11.56 -0.10 -2.34
C ARG A 13 10.71 -0.49 -1.14
N LEU A 14 10.73 0.32 -0.08
CA LEU A 14 9.89 0.09 1.10
C LEU A 14 8.41 0.11 0.76
N TYR A 15 7.98 1.08 -0.06
CA TYR A 15 6.60 1.16 -0.54
C TYR A 15 6.20 -0.08 -1.35
N LEU A 16 7.04 -0.57 -2.25
CA LEU A 16 6.74 -1.76 -3.04
C LEU A 16 6.58 -3.00 -2.15
N VAL A 17 7.44 -3.18 -1.15
CA VAL A 17 7.29 -4.25 -0.16
C VAL A 17 5.94 -4.14 0.54
N TYR A 18 5.58 -2.94 1.00
CA TYR A 18 4.28 -2.68 1.62
C TYR A 18 3.09 -2.97 0.68
N ALA A 19 3.15 -2.53 -0.58
CA ALA A 19 2.10 -2.78 -1.57
C ALA A 19 1.95 -4.28 -1.87
N PHE A 20 3.06 -5.02 -1.99
CA PHE A 20 3.00 -6.47 -2.15
C PHE A 20 2.43 -7.20 -0.92
N LEU A 21 2.71 -6.71 0.29
CA LEU A 21 2.08 -7.25 1.50
C LEU A 21 0.56 -7.02 1.50
N ILE A 22 0.08 -5.85 1.05
CA ILE A 22 -1.36 -5.60 0.87
C ILE A 22 -1.94 -6.59 -0.15
N LEU A 23 -1.30 -6.73 -1.32
CA LEU A 23 -1.77 -7.66 -2.35
C LEU A 23 -1.81 -9.10 -1.87
N ALA A 24 -0.81 -9.53 -1.10
CA ALA A 24 -0.79 -10.87 -0.49
C ALA A 24 -1.94 -11.04 0.51
N GLY A 25 -2.18 -10.04 1.37
CA GLY A 25 -3.31 -10.03 2.30
C GLY A 25 -4.66 -10.11 1.60
N ILE A 26 -4.84 -9.36 0.51
CA ILE A 26 -6.05 -9.43 -0.31
C ILE A 26 -6.16 -10.79 -0.99
N GLY A 27 -5.06 -11.32 -1.54
CA GLY A 27 -5.04 -12.64 -2.16
C GLY A 27 -5.54 -13.75 -1.22
N VAL A 28 -5.21 -13.65 0.07
CA VAL A 28 -5.72 -14.56 1.10
C VAL A 28 -7.22 -14.36 1.35
N SER A 29 -7.72 -13.11 1.32
CA SER A 29 -9.15 -12.81 1.54
C SER A 29 -10.05 -13.02 0.32
N LEU A 30 -9.49 -13.25 -0.88
CA LEU A 30 -10.26 -13.38 -2.13
C LEU A 30 -11.35 -14.45 -2.04
N ARG A 31 -11.08 -15.60 -1.41
CA ARG A 31 -12.08 -16.65 -1.25
C ARG A 31 -13.32 -16.15 -0.51
N SER A 32 -13.11 -15.53 0.65
CA SER A 32 -14.20 -14.97 1.45
C SER A 32 -14.98 -13.89 0.71
N VAL A 33 -14.29 -13.04 -0.07
CA VAL A 33 -14.95 -12.01 -0.88
C VAL A 33 -15.78 -12.61 -2.01
N VAL A 34 -15.28 -13.66 -2.68
CA VAL A 34 -16.02 -14.38 -3.72
C VAL A 34 -17.25 -15.06 -3.14
N ASP A 35 -17.10 -15.75 -2.00
CA ASP A 35 -18.21 -16.40 -1.30
C ASP A 35 -19.30 -15.37 -0.91
N LEU A 36 -18.87 -14.21 -0.39
CA LEU A 36 -19.77 -13.10 -0.05
C LEU A 36 -20.50 -12.54 -1.28
N ALA A 37 -19.81 -12.42 -2.42
CA ALA A 37 -20.40 -11.94 -3.67
C ALA A 37 -21.46 -12.90 -4.25
N ILE A 38 -21.33 -14.21 -4.00
CA ILE A 38 -22.32 -15.21 -4.42
C ILE A 38 -23.62 -15.02 -3.62
N SER A 39 -23.52 -14.85 -2.30
CA SER A 39 -24.69 -14.68 -1.42
C SER A 39 -25.29 -13.28 -1.47
N THR A 40 -24.45 -12.27 -1.69
CA THR A 40 -24.83 -10.86 -1.69
C THR A 40 -24.05 -10.14 -2.80
N PRO A 41 -24.64 -10.00 -4.00
CA PRO A 41 -23.93 -9.48 -5.17
C PRO A 41 -23.28 -8.11 -4.98
N ILE A 42 -23.84 -7.27 -4.12
CA ILE A 42 -23.28 -5.95 -3.77
C ILE A 42 -23.19 -5.87 -2.25
N SER A 43 -21.98 -6.00 -1.72
CA SER A 43 -21.67 -5.84 -0.31
C SER A 43 -20.68 -4.69 -0.10
N PHE A 44 -20.80 -3.98 1.03
CA PHE A 44 -19.88 -2.89 1.36
C PHE A 44 -18.44 -3.40 1.52
N GLU A 45 -18.27 -4.54 2.18
CA GLU A 45 -16.97 -5.18 2.37
C GLU A 45 -16.33 -5.55 1.02
N GLY A 46 -17.07 -6.22 0.13
CA GLY A 46 -16.59 -6.57 -1.19
C GLY A 46 -16.18 -5.34 -2.00
N PHE A 47 -16.98 -4.27 -1.95
CA PHE A 47 -16.65 -2.99 -2.58
C PHE A 47 -15.33 -2.41 -2.05
N VAL A 48 -15.14 -2.37 -0.73
CA VAL A 48 -13.91 -1.85 -0.11
C VAL A 48 -12.69 -2.69 -0.53
N VAL A 49 -12.79 -4.02 -0.52
CA VAL A 49 -11.66 -4.89 -0.90
C VAL A 49 -11.34 -4.75 -2.39
N MET A 50 -12.35 -4.68 -3.26
CA MET A 50 -12.12 -4.49 -4.70
C MET A 50 -11.54 -3.11 -5.01
N ALA A 51 -12.00 -2.05 -4.34
CA ALA A 51 -11.42 -0.72 -4.46
C ALA A 51 -9.95 -0.71 -3.98
N LEU A 52 -9.66 -1.36 -2.86
CA LEU A 52 -8.29 -1.47 -2.34
C LEU A 52 -7.39 -2.27 -3.28
N LEU A 53 -7.87 -3.38 -3.83
CA LEU A 53 -7.14 -4.18 -4.82
C LEU A 53 -6.82 -3.36 -6.07
N ALA A 54 -7.83 -2.71 -6.65
CA ALA A 54 -7.68 -1.88 -7.83
C ALA A 54 -6.69 -0.73 -7.59
N TYR A 55 -6.87 -0.01 -6.48
CA TYR A 55 -6.01 1.10 -6.10
C TYR A 55 -4.56 0.65 -5.86
N THR A 56 -4.36 -0.51 -5.23
CA THR A 56 -3.02 -1.06 -4.96
C THR A 56 -2.32 -1.50 -6.24
N ILE A 57 -3.01 -2.25 -7.12
CA ILE A 57 -2.42 -2.70 -8.39
C ILE A 57 -2.10 -1.49 -9.27
N PHE A 58 -3.05 -0.57 -9.44
CA PHE A 58 -2.88 0.64 -10.26
C PHE A 58 -1.73 1.52 -9.75
N THR A 59 -1.65 1.75 -8.44
CA THR A 59 -0.56 2.56 -7.89
C THR A 59 0.79 1.86 -8.05
N THR A 60 0.83 0.54 -7.81
CA THR A 60 2.06 -0.26 -7.95
C THR A 60 2.55 -0.23 -9.39
N THR A 61 1.68 -0.36 -10.39
CA THR A 61 2.08 -0.27 -11.80
C THR A 61 2.60 1.12 -12.14
N LEU A 62 1.94 2.19 -11.70
CA LEU A 62 2.43 3.55 -11.91
C LEU A 62 3.79 3.82 -11.26
N VAL A 63 4.04 3.28 -10.05
CA VAL A 63 5.35 3.37 -9.38
C VAL A 63 6.42 2.62 -10.19
N LEU A 64 6.11 1.42 -10.68
CA LEU A 64 7.02 0.62 -11.51
C LEU A 64 7.28 1.28 -12.87
N GLN A 65 6.29 1.94 -13.44
CA GLN A 65 6.38 2.76 -14.66
C GLN A 65 6.96 4.16 -14.40
N ARG A 66 7.36 4.47 -13.17
CA ARG A 66 7.99 5.74 -12.77
C ARG A 66 7.17 6.99 -13.09
N LYS A 67 5.85 6.86 -13.11
CA LYS A 67 4.92 7.97 -13.41
C LYS A 67 4.85 8.95 -12.26
N GLN A 68 4.84 10.25 -12.55
CA GLN A 68 4.77 11.29 -11.53
C GLN A 68 3.50 11.21 -10.65
N ALA A 69 2.37 10.82 -11.24
CA ALA A 69 1.10 10.62 -10.54
C ALA A 69 1.19 9.55 -9.42
N ALA A 70 2.12 8.62 -9.54
CA ALA A 70 2.29 7.52 -8.59
C ALA A 70 2.63 8.01 -7.18
N ARG A 71 3.30 9.17 -7.02
CA ARG A 71 3.69 9.68 -5.70
C ARG A 71 2.49 10.00 -4.84
N GLY A 72 1.51 10.73 -5.39
CA GLY A 72 0.31 11.11 -4.65
C GLY A 72 -0.50 9.88 -4.25
N LEU A 73 -0.63 8.92 -5.17
CA LEU A 73 -1.35 7.68 -4.93
C LEU A 73 -0.63 6.77 -3.92
N ALA A 74 0.70 6.70 -3.95
CA ALA A 74 1.49 5.94 -3.00
C ALA A 74 1.35 6.51 -1.57
N ILE A 75 1.32 7.84 -1.44
CA ILE A 75 1.04 8.52 -0.16
C ILE A 75 -0.40 8.21 0.30
N GLY A 76 -1.36 8.21 -0.64
CA GLY A 76 -2.74 7.80 -0.38
C GLY A 76 -2.82 6.38 0.17
N LEU A 77 -2.15 5.40 -0.45
CA LEU A 77 -2.10 4.01 0.03
C LEU A 77 -1.39 3.91 1.39
N ALA A 78 -0.32 4.68 1.60
CA ALA A 78 0.41 4.71 2.88
C ALA A 78 -0.46 5.27 4.02
N SER A 79 -1.44 6.12 3.72
CA SER A 79 -2.35 6.68 4.72
C SER A 79 -3.23 5.63 5.42
N LEU A 80 -3.41 4.45 4.82
CA LEU A 80 -4.10 3.30 5.45
C LEU A 80 -3.43 2.84 6.76
N THR A 81 -2.13 3.11 6.93
CA THR A 81 -1.43 2.82 8.18
C THR A 81 -1.89 3.71 9.34
N ILE A 82 -2.35 4.93 9.07
CA ILE A 82 -2.78 5.90 10.09
C ILE A 82 -3.98 5.40 10.89
N PRO A 83 -5.12 5.00 10.28
CA PRO A 83 -6.25 4.46 11.04
C PRO A 83 -5.96 3.08 11.63
N LEU A 84 -5.01 2.32 11.06
CA LEU A 84 -4.66 0.99 11.56
C LEU A 84 -3.97 1.06 12.94
N ILE A 85 -3.15 2.08 13.20
CA ILE A 85 -2.45 2.26 14.49
C ILE A 85 -3.41 2.33 15.70
N PRO A 86 -4.41 3.24 15.75
CA PRO A 86 -5.33 3.29 16.88
C PRO A 86 -6.19 2.04 16.99
N ILE A 87 -6.58 1.40 15.88
CA ILE A 87 -7.32 0.13 15.90
C ILE A 87 -6.50 -0.97 16.61
N LEU A 88 -5.22 -1.10 16.26
CA LEU A 88 -4.32 -2.08 16.90
C LEU A 88 -4.09 -1.75 18.39
N ALA A 89 -3.88 -0.47 18.70
CA ALA A 89 -3.68 -0.02 20.08
C ALA A 89 -4.92 -0.30 20.96
N LEU A 90 -6.13 0.01 20.46
CA LEU A 90 -7.40 -0.27 21.15
C LEU A 90 -7.65 -1.78 21.31
N SER A 91 -7.14 -2.59 20.37
CA SER A 91 -7.21 -4.06 20.42
C SER A 91 -6.17 -4.69 21.36
N ARG A 92 -5.42 -3.89 22.12
CA ARG A 92 -4.32 -4.32 23.03
C ARG A 92 -3.13 -4.98 22.31
N LEU A 93 -3.02 -4.80 20.99
CA LEU A 93 -1.90 -5.26 20.17
C LEU A 93 -0.84 -4.17 20.07
N ILE A 94 -0.21 -3.86 21.20
CA ILE A 94 0.66 -2.69 21.35
C ILE A 94 1.94 -2.84 20.53
N ILE A 95 2.50 -4.05 20.44
CA ILE A 95 3.75 -4.32 19.70
C ILE A 95 3.52 -4.10 18.21
N GLU A 96 2.40 -4.61 17.70
CA GLU A 96 1.96 -4.47 16.32
C GLU A 96 1.65 -3.00 16.00
N ALA A 97 0.98 -2.29 16.91
CA ALA A 97 0.70 -0.87 16.75
C ALA A 97 2.00 -0.05 16.63
N ILE A 98 3.01 -0.34 17.45
CA ILE A 98 4.34 0.31 17.38
C ILE A 98 5.02 -0.03 16.06
N PHE A 99 4.99 -1.30 15.64
CA PHE A 99 5.57 -1.72 14.37
C PHE A 99 4.92 -1.01 13.18
N VAL A 100 3.59 -0.94 13.14
CA VAL A 100 2.85 -0.22 12.09
C VAL A 100 3.11 1.28 12.15
N ALA A 101 3.24 1.87 13.33
CA ALA A 101 3.61 3.28 13.48
C ALA A 101 5.02 3.56 12.93
N ALA A 102 5.99 2.68 13.22
CA ALA A 102 7.34 2.78 12.66
C ALA A 102 7.32 2.64 11.13
N LEU A 103 6.54 1.68 10.60
CA LEU A 103 6.35 1.50 9.16
C LEU A 103 5.71 2.74 8.52
N ALA A 104 4.67 3.32 9.13
CA ALA A 104 4.02 4.54 8.68
C ALA A 104 5.03 5.69 8.58
N LEU A 105 5.77 5.94 9.66
CA LEU A 105 6.81 6.97 9.68
C LEU A 105 7.86 6.75 8.58
N ALA A 106 8.31 5.51 8.38
CA ALA A 106 9.27 5.16 7.35
C ALA A 106 8.71 5.37 5.92
N LEU A 107 7.45 5.01 5.67
CA LEU A 107 6.77 5.21 4.39
C LEU A 107 6.56 6.70 4.09
N PHE A 108 5.99 7.46 5.02
CA PHE A 108 5.75 8.90 4.83
C PHE A 108 7.07 9.65 4.67
N ARG A 109 8.04 9.42 5.55
CA ARG A 109 9.37 10.06 5.43
C ARG A 109 10.10 9.62 4.16
N GLY A 110 9.92 8.37 3.72
CA GLY A 110 10.51 7.84 2.49
C GLY A 110 9.92 8.46 1.23
N LEU A 111 8.59 8.51 1.12
CA LEU A 111 7.85 8.97 -0.07
C LEU A 111 7.80 10.50 -0.21
N LEU A 112 7.92 11.24 0.89
CA LEU A 112 7.93 12.70 0.87
C LEU A 112 9.26 13.29 0.37
N ARG A 113 10.34 12.51 0.33
CA ARG A 113 11.66 12.99 -0.11
C ARG A 113 11.64 13.53 -1.55
N PRO A 114 12.40 14.60 -1.85
CA PRO A 114 12.51 15.17 -3.19
C PRO A 114 13.12 14.18 -4.20
N GLU A 115 14.01 13.30 -3.75
CA GLU A 115 14.61 12.21 -4.55
C GLU A 115 13.56 11.31 -5.23
N ILE A 116 12.40 11.13 -4.59
CA ILE A 116 11.29 10.34 -5.13
C ILE A 116 10.62 11.05 -6.29
N ARG A 117 10.49 12.38 -6.19
CA ARG A 117 9.94 13.21 -7.27
C ARG A 117 10.85 13.18 -8.49
N THR A 118 12.16 13.25 -8.30
CA THR A 118 13.12 13.11 -9.41
C THR A 118 13.13 11.72 -10.02
N TYR A 119 12.91 10.69 -9.20
CA TYR A 119 12.83 9.32 -9.70
C TYR A 119 11.53 9.05 -10.49
N LEU A 120 10.40 9.59 -10.03
CA LEU A 120 9.07 9.50 -10.64
C LEU A 120 8.81 10.68 -11.60
N ASN A 121 9.61 10.81 -12.64
CA ASN A 121 9.53 11.93 -13.59
C ASN A 121 9.26 11.47 -15.03
N GLU A 122 8.91 10.20 -15.24
CA GLU A 122 8.52 9.71 -16.56
C GLU A 122 7.04 10.08 -16.80
N GLN A 123 6.75 10.75 -17.92
CA GLN A 123 5.39 11.10 -18.35
C GLN A 123 4.68 9.89 -18.93
#